data_AF-A0A6P1YFI0-F1
#
_entry.id   AF-A0A6P1YFI0-F1
#
_cell.length_a   1.000
_cell.length_b   1.000
_cell.length_c   1.000
_cell.angle_alpha   90.00
_cell.angle_beta   90.00
_cell.angle_gamma   90.00
#
_symmetry.space_group_name_H-M   'P 1'
#
loop_
_entity.id
_entity.type
_entity.pdbx_description
1 polymer ?
#
loop_
_entity_poly.entity_id
_entity_poly.type
_entity_poly.pdbx_seq_one_letter_code
_entity_poly.pdbx_strand_id
1 'polypeptide(L)'
;MKKDTVLILILTSLIIVLGISNIYQYKKSLELKIGCGQRISNIVTYALVGVPRLVLDDLSNSTTINEVDLAKTIERVSVAKTFVFTGVEGFSQVRDFLENTEKDLKKLYKLIKQNKREQEIDFLINKIKENQKKSLKAYEEIRNFFQEYMSQRNKEKKGAEWHLLWYKNSVGDSEEFIKIIDKRLKLEK
;
A
#
# COMPACT_ATOMS: atom_id res chain seq x y z
N MET A 1 -21.52 56.15 -20.38
CA MET A 1 -20.47 55.50 -19.56
C MET A 1 -19.18 55.50 -20.35
N LYS A 2 -18.05 55.96 -19.79
CA LYS A 2 -16.79 56.05 -20.55
C LYS A 2 -16.32 54.64 -20.95
N LYS A 3 -15.79 54.49 -22.17
CA LYS A 3 -15.32 53.21 -22.74
C LYS A 3 -14.33 52.49 -21.81
N ASP A 4 -13.51 53.26 -21.11
CA ASP A 4 -12.52 52.74 -20.15
C ASP A 4 -13.18 52.13 -18.91
N THR A 5 -14.30 52.70 -18.44
CA THR A 5 -15.07 52.15 -17.31
C THR A 5 -15.69 50.80 -17.67
N VAL A 6 -16.20 50.66 -18.90
CA VAL A 6 -16.73 49.37 -19.41
C VAL A 6 -15.61 48.34 -19.49
N LEU A 7 -14.43 48.72 -20.00
CA LEU A 7 -13.28 47.84 -20.15
C LEU A 7 -12.75 47.36 -18.80
N ILE A 8 -12.64 48.25 -17.81
CA ILE A 8 -12.23 47.91 -16.44
C ILE A 8 -13.19 46.91 -15.82
N LEU A 9 -14.51 47.13 -15.93
CA LEU A 9 -15.51 46.21 -15.40
C LEU A 9 -15.41 44.81 -16.03
N ILE A 10 -15.26 44.73 -17.36
CA ILE A 10 -15.08 43.45 -18.06
C ILE A 10 -13.82 42.73 -17.57
N LEU A 11 -12.68 43.43 -17.46
CA LEU A 11 -11.41 42.87 -16.97
C LEU A 11 -11.52 42.36 -15.53
N THR A 12 -12.12 43.14 -14.63
CA THR A 12 -12.32 42.73 -13.23
C THR A 12 -13.22 41.49 -13.15
N SER A 13 -14.32 41.44 -13.91
CA SER A 13 -15.18 40.26 -13.97
C SER A 13 -14.44 39.03 -14.51
N LEU A 14 -13.60 39.18 -15.52
CA LEU A 14 -12.82 38.09 -16.10
C LEU A 14 -11.80 37.51 -15.10
N ILE A 15 -11.10 38.38 -14.36
CA ILE A 15 -10.15 37.98 -13.31
C ILE A 15 -10.87 37.18 -12.21
N ILE A 16 -12.05 37.62 -11.78
CA ILE A 16 -12.84 36.92 -10.76
C ILE A 16 -13.25 35.53 -11.25
N VAL A 17 -13.77 35.43 -12.48
CA VAL A 17 -14.19 34.15 -13.08
C VAL A 17 -13.01 33.19 -13.21
N LEU A 18 -11.86 33.67 -13.67
CA LEU A 18 -10.63 32.86 -13.76
C LEU A 18 -10.15 32.41 -12.38
N GLY A 19 -10.20 33.29 -11.38
CA GLY A 19 -9.84 32.97 -10.00
C GLY A 19 -10.72 31.86 -9.41
N ILE A 20 -12.04 31.96 -9.55
CA ILE A 20 -12.99 30.95 -9.08
C ILE A 20 -12.78 29.62 -9.82
N SER A 21 -12.61 29.66 -11.15
CA SER A 21 -12.35 28.46 -11.96
C SER A 21 -11.08 27.74 -11.50
N ASN A 22 -10.00 28.47 -11.25
CA ASN A 22 -8.74 27.89 -10.80
C ASN A 22 -8.87 27.23 -9.41
N ILE A 23 -9.55 27.89 -8.46
CA ILE A 23 -9.84 27.33 -7.13
C ILE A 23 -10.67 26.04 -7.25
N TYR A 24 -11.69 26.04 -8.11
CA TYR A 24 -12.53 24.87 -8.34
C TYR A 24 -11.72 23.69 -8.91
N GLN A 25 -10.90 23.94 -9.94
CA GLN A 25 -10.05 22.91 -10.54
C GLN A 25 -9.04 22.35 -9.54
N TYR A 26 -8.43 23.23 -8.73
CA TYR A 26 -7.53 22.81 -7.66
C TYR A 26 -8.23 21.89 -6.65
N LYS A 27 -9.42 22.27 -6.17
CA LYS A 27 -10.19 21.46 -5.22
C LYS A 27 -10.54 20.10 -5.81
N LYS A 28 -11.03 20.07 -7.07
CA LYS A 28 -11.36 18.83 -7.78
C LYS A 28 -10.13 17.93 -7.95
N SER A 29 -8.99 18.49 -8.32
CA SER A 29 -7.74 17.73 -8.41
C SER A 29 -7.32 17.15 -7.06
N LEU A 30 -7.45 17.91 -5.98
CA LEU A 30 -7.11 17.46 -4.64
C LEU A 30 -8.00 16.29 -4.19
N GLU A 31 -9.31 16.39 -4.42
CA GLU A 31 -10.27 15.32 -4.10
C GLU A 31 -9.95 14.03 -4.87
N LEU A 32 -9.60 14.13 -6.16
CA LEU A 32 -9.17 12.98 -6.95
C LEU A 32 -7.89 12.33 -6.38
N LYS A 33 -6.89 13.14 -6.02
CA LYS A 33 -5.64 12.64 -5.42
C LYS A 33 -5.89 11.94 -4.09
N ILE A 34 -6.76 12.49 -3.24
CA ILE A 34 -7.17 11.86 -1.98
C ILE A 34 -7.88 10.53 -2.27
N GLY A 35 -8.80 10.49 -3.23
CA GLY A 35 -9.51 9.26 -3.62
C GLY A 35 -8.57 8.17 -4.13
N CYS A 36 -7.60 8.51 -4.99
CA CYS A 36 -6.56 7.59 -5.43
C CYS A 36 -5.69 7.11 -4.26
N GLY A 37 -5.25 8.03 -3.41
CA GLY A 37 -4.47 7.74 -2.21
C GLY A 37 -5.18 6.82 -1.23
N GLN A 38 -6.51 6.94 -1.09
CA GLN A 38 -7.32 6.03 -0.29
C GLN A 38 -7.33 4.61 -0.86
N ARG A 39 -7.51 4.47 -2.18
CA ARG A 39 -7.47 3.16 -2.85
C ARG A 39 -6.11 2.49 -2.67
N ILE A 40 -5.03 3.24 -2.91
CA ILE A 40 -3.65 2.77 -2.72
C ILE A 40 -3.45 2.34 -1.27
N SER A 41 -3.82 3.19 -0.30
CA SER A 41 -3.71 2.86 1.12
C SER A 41 -4.42 1.55 1.42
N ASN A 42 -5.65 1.34 0.97
CA ASN A 42 -6.40 0.11 1.25
C ASN A 42 -5.71 -1.13 0.67
N ILE A 43 -5.26 -1.05 -0.59
CA ILE A 43 -4.58 -2.17 -1.25
C ILE A 43 -3.27 -2.49 -0.54
N VAL A 44 -2.44 -1.48 -0.26
CA VAL A 44 -1.15 -1.68 0.41
C VAL A 44 -1.33 -2.15 1.85
N THR A 45 -2.31 -1.62 2.60
CA THR A 45 -2.64 -2.13 3.94
C THR A 45 -3.06 -3.58 3.89
N TYR A 46 -3.90 -3.98 2.93
CA TYR A 46 -4.30 -5.37 2.78
C TYR A 46 -3.09 -6.27 2.45
N ALA A 47 -2.22 -5.84 1.54
CA ALA A 47 -1.02 -6.56 1.15
C ALA A 47 0.02 -6.67 2.29
N LEU A 48 0.22 -5.60 3.07
CA LEU A 48 1.26 -5.55 4.11
C LEU A 48 0.79 -6.00 5.49
N VAL A 49 -0.53 -6.08 5.73
CA VAL A 49 -1.11 -6.44 7.03
C VAL A 49 -2.09 -7.59 6.91
N GLY A 50 -3.09 -7.47 6.03
CA GLY A 50 -4.15 -8.46 5.88
C GLY A 50 -3.60 -9.83 5.49
N VAL A 51 -2.89 -9.89 4.36
CA VAL A 51 -2.26 -11.13 3.88
C VAL A 51 -1.26 -11.71 4.88
N PRO A 52 -0.29 -10.94 5.42
CA PRO A 52 0.68 -11.47 6.38
C PRO A 52 0.05 -12.06 7.63
N ARG A 53 -1.02 -11.45 8.18
CA ARG A 53 -1.73 -12.02 9.33
C ARG A 53 -2.36 -13.36 8.98
N LEU A 54 -3.06 -13.43 7.85
CA LEU A 54 -3.68 -14.69 7.39
C LEU A 54 -2.63 -15.79 7.20
N VAL A 55 -1.52 -15.48 6.55
CA VAL A 55 -0.41 -16.43 6.37
C VAL A 55 0.17 -16.87 7.72
N LEU A 56 0.35 -15.96 8.67
CA LEU A 56 0.86 -16.30 10.01
C LEU A 56 -0.12 -17.18 10.78
N ASP A 57 -1.42 -16.88 10.70
CA ASP A 57 -2.48 -17.64 11.36
C ASP A 57 -2.54 -19.07 10.80
N ASP A 58 -2.54 -19.21 9.48
CA ASP A 58 -2.58 -20.52 8.79
C ASP A 58 -1.31 -21.35 9.07
N LEU A 59 -0.17 -20.70 9.34
CA LEU A 59 1.10 -21.37 9.65
C LEU A 59 1.38 -21.47 11.16
N SER A 60 0.50 -20.95 12.03
CA SER A 60 0.76 -20.83 13.48
C SER A 60 1.04 -22.18 14.12
N ASN A 61 0.33 -23.23 13.70
CA ASN A 61 0.53 -24.61 14.15
C ASN A 61 1.02 -25.51 13.01
N SER A 62 2.33 -25.75 12.96
CA SER A 62 2.99 -26.49 11.87
C SER A 62 2.54 -27.94 11.74
N THR A 63 2.12 -28.58 12.84
CA THR A 63 1.69 -29.99 12.85
C THR A 63 0.29 -30.20 12.27
N THR A 64 -0.48 -29.13 12.07
CA THR A 64 -1.85 -29.18 11.57
C THR A 64 -2.03 -28.49 10.21
N ILE A 65 -0.94 -28.05 9.57
CA ILE A 65 -1.02 -27.42 8.24
C ILE A 65 -1.51 -28.48 7.26
N ASN A 66 -2.71 -28.26 6.70
CA ASN A 66 -3.29 -29.13 5.71
C ASN A 66 -3.25 -28.49 4.31
N GLU A 67 -3.41 -29.35 3.29
CA GLU A 67 -3.35 -28.97 1.87
C GLU A 67 -4.42 -27.94 1.49
N VAL A 68 -5.63 -28.07 2.05
CA VAL A 68 -6.80 -27.24 1.71
C VAL A 68 -6.63 -25.81 2.19
N ASP A 69 -6.22 -25.62 3.44
CA ASP A 69 -6.07 -24.29 4.02
C ASP A 69 -4.90 -23.56 3.37
N LEU A 70 -3.78 -24.26 3.11
CA LEU A 70 -2.66 -23.69 2.38
C LEU A 70 -3.03 -23.27 0.94
N ALA A 71 -3.89 -24.04 0.26
CA ALA A 71 -4.41 -23.66 -1.06
C ALA A 71 -5.24 -22.36 -1.00
N LYS A 72 -6.10 -22.21 0.01
CA LYS A 72 -6.86 -20.96 0.23
C LYS A 72 -5.94 -19.78 0.53
N THR A 73 -4.89 -19.99 1.33
CA THR A 73 -3.89 -18.94 1.61
C THR A 73 -3.21 -18.48 0.33
N ILE A 74 -2.79 -19.43 -0.53
CA ILE A 74 -2.17 -19.14 -1.83
C ILE A 74 -3.11 -18.33 -2.73
N GLU A 75 -4.39 -18.71 -2.79
CA GLU A 75 -5.40 -17.97 -3.56
C GLU A 75 -5.53 -16.52 -3.06
N ARG A 76 -5.62 -16.31 -1.75
CA ARG A 76 -5.70 -14.97 -1.15
C ARG A 76 -4.47 -14.11 -1.46
N VAL A 77 -3.27 -14.70 -1.41
CA VAL A 77 -2.02 -14.02 -1.81
C VAL A 77 -2.07 -13.65 -3.30
N SER A 78 -2.54 -14.55 -4.17
CA SER A 78 -2.68 -14.29 -5.60
C SER A 78 -3.67 -13.16 -5.90
N VAL A 79 -4.79 -13.09 -5.17
CA VAL A 79 -5.76 -11.99 -5.27
C VAL A 79 -5.13 -10.67 -4.84
N ALA A 80 -4.43 -10.65 -3.70
CA ALA A 80 -3.72 -9.45 -3.24
C ALA A 80 -2.68 -8.96 -4.25
N LYS A 81 -1.93 -9.89 -4.85
CA LYS A 81 -0.94 -9.59 -5.89
C LYS A 81 -1.60 -8.94 -7.10
N THR A 82 -2.77 -9.44 -7.51
CA THR A 82 -3.55 -8.87 -8.61
C THR A 82 -3.97 -7.43 -8.30
N PHE A 83 -4.48 -7.16 -7.09
CA PHE A 83 -4.83 -5.80 -6.69
C PHE A 83 -3.64 -4.84 -6.68
N VAL A 84 -2.50 -5.28 -6.16
CA VAL A 84 -1.27 -4.47 -6.16
C VAL A 84 -0.82 -4.19 -7.60
N PHE A 85 -0.82 -5.21 -8.47
CA PHE A 85 -0.44 -5.06 -9.87
C PHE A 85 -1.31 -4.04 -10.61
N THR A 86 -2.63 -4.08 -10.42
CA THR A 86 -3.56 -3.18 -11.13
C THR A 86 -3.75 -1.81 -10.49
N GLY A 87 -3.46 -1.69 -9.19
CA GLY A 87 -3.87 -0.54 -8.39
C GLY A 87 -2.73 0.24 -7.74
N VAL A 88 -1.49 -0.25 -7.80
CA VAL A 88 -0.37 0.28 -7.02
C VAL A 88 0.97 0.14 -7.78
N GLU A 89 1.20 1.00 -8.78
CA GLU A 89 2.44 0.94 -9.59
C GLU A 89 3.69 1.40 -8.82
N GLY A 90 3.58 2.44 -7.99
CA GLY A 90 4.72 3.05 -7.27
C GLY A 90 5.30 2.22 -6.12
N PHE A 91 4.80 1.01 -5.86
CA PHE A 91 5.24 0.17 -4.75
C PHE A 91 5.62 -1.24 -5.22
N SER A 92 6.55 -1.33 -6.16
CA SER A 92 7.02 -2.61 -6.73
C SER A 92 7.51 -3.59 -5.66
N GLN A 93 8.09 -3.10 -4.56
CA GLN A 93 8.54 -3.93 -3.44
C GLN A 93 7.40 -4.72 -2.79
N VAL A 94 6.19 -4.17 -2.76
CA VAL A 94 5.00 -4.85 -2.23
C VAL A 94 4.59 -5.99 -3.16
N ARG A 95 4.67 -5.78 -4.47
CA ARG A 95 4.42 -6.83 -5.47
C ARG A 95 5.45 -7.95 -5.34
N ASP A 96 6.72 -7.60 -5.28
CA ASP A 96 7.82 -8.57 -5.17
C ASP A 96 7.69 -9.40 -3.87
N PHE A 97 7.29 -8.76 -2.77
CA PHE A 97 6.99 -9.45 -1.51
C PHE A 97 5.87 -10.49 -1.66
N LEU A 98 4.76 -10.13 -2.32
CA LEU A 98 3.64 -11.04 -2.55
C LEU A 98 4.02 -12.19 -3.50
N GLU A 99 4.80 -11.92 -4.54
CA GLU A 99 5.30 -12.95 -5.47
C GLU A 99 6.19 -13.97 -4.75
N ASN A 100 7.09 -13.51 -3.89
CA ASN A 100 7.93 -14.41 -3.09
C ASN A 100 7.12 -15.19 -2.07
N THR A 101 6.15 -14.55 -1.41
CA THR A 101 5.24 -15.22 -0.49
C THR A 101 4.44 -16.33 -1.20
N GLU A 102 3.87 -16.05 -2.38
CA GLU A 102 3.16 -17.04 -3.19
C GLU A 102 4.07 -18.21 -3.60
N LYS A 103 5.30 -17.90 -4.03
CA LYS A 103 6.29 -18.90 -4.44
C LYS A 103 6.69 -19.82 -3.28
N ASP A 104 6.97 -19.25 -2.10
CA ASP A 104 7.33 -20.01 -0.92
C ASP A 104 6.15 -20.86 -0.42
N LEU A 105 4.92 -20.34 -0.41
CA LEU A 105 3.72 -21.11 -0.05
C LEU A 105 3.44 -22.26 -1.04
N LYS A 106 3.59 -22.02 -2.35
CA LYS A 106 3.48 -23.09 -3.37
C LYS A 106 4.56 -24.16 -3.20
N LYS A 107 5.78 -23.78 -2.79
CA LYS A 107 6.83 -24.74 -2.45
C LYS A 107 6.45 -25.56 -1.22
N LEU A 108 5.95 -24.92 -0.17
CA LEU A 108 5.48 -25.58 1.04
C LEU A 108 4.35 -26.58 0.74
N TYR A 109 3.38 -26.17 -0.08
CA TYR A 109 2.27 -27.02 -0.51
C TYR A 109 2.74 -28.30 -1.20
N LYS A 110 3.74 -28.19 -2.09
CA LYS A 110 4.33 -29.37 -2.76
C LYS A 110 5.02 -30.31 -1.77
N LEU A 111 5.76 -29.78 -0.79
CA LEU A 111 6.47 -30.59 0.21
C LEU A 111 5.49 -31.36 1.11
N ILE A 112 4.45 -30.68 1.61
CA ILE A 112 3.40 -31.28 2.44
C ILE A 112 2.67 -32.38 1.66
N LYS A 113 2.25 -32.10 0.42
CA LYS A 113 1.57 -33.08 -0.44
C LYS A 113 2.40 -34.33 -0.72
N GLN A 114 3.72 -34.18 -0.83
CA GLN A 114 4.62 -35.29 -1.10
C GLN A 114 5.01 -36.09 0.15
N ASN A 115 4.59 -35.62 1.35
CA ASN A 115 4.96 -36.18 2.65
C ASN A 115 6.48 -36.37 2.80
N LYS A 116 7.28 -35.37 2.41
CA LYS A 116 8.74 -35.44 2.38
C LYS A 116 9.38 -34.30 3.17
N ARG A 117 10.48 -34.64 3.87
CA ARG A 117 11.49 -33.74 4.46
C ARG A 117 10.94 -32.72 5.48
N GLU A 118 10.59 -33.22 6.65
CA GLU A 118 10.16 -32.43 7.82
C GLU A 118 11.07 -31.23 8.11
N GLN A 119 12.40 -31.41 8.07
CA GLN A 119 13.37 -30.31 8.24
C GLN A 119 13.25 -29.21 7.16
N GLU A 120 12.98 -29.58 5.90
CA GLU A 120 12.81 -28.59 4.81
C GLU A 120 11.48 -27.85 4.94
N ILE A 121 10.44 -28.52 5.44
CA ILE A 121 9.14 -27.93 5.76
C ILE A 121 9.28 -26.91 6.89
N ASP A 122 9.91 -27.29 8.01
CA ASP A 122 10.09 -26.40 9.16
C ASP A 122 10.93 -25.17 8.80
N PHE A 123 12.01 -25.37 8.05
CA PHE A 123 12.83 -24.27 7.54
C PHE A 123 12.00 -23.29 6.70
N LEU A 124 11.18 -23.82 5.78
CA LEU A 124 10.37 -22.99 4.88
C LEU A 124 9.25 -22.26 5.63
N ILE A 125 8.60 -22.92 6.61
CA ILE A 125 7.60 -22.28 7.48
C ILE A 125 8.23 -21.11 8.24
N ASN A 126 9.41 -21.32 8.84
CA ASN A 126 10.10 -20.26 9.58
C ASN A 126 10.48 -19.10 8.67
N LYS A 127 11.02 -19.39 7.48
CA LYS A 127 11.31 -18.36 6.46
C LYS A 127 10.07 -17.55 6.10
N ILE A 128 8.94 -18.20 5.83
CA ILE A 128 7.69 -17.52 5.48
C ILE A 128 7.23 -16.64 6.65
N LYS A 129 7.20 -17.18 7.88
CA LYS A 129 6.80 -16.44 9.09
C LYS A 129 7.66 -15.20 9.31
N GLU A 130 8.97 -15.30 9.18
CA GLU A 130 9.87 -14.15 9.33
C GLU A 130 9.62 -13.08 8.27
N ASN A 131 9.40 -13.48 7.01
CA ASN A 131 9.05 -12.53 5.95
C ASN A 131 7.70 -11.83 6.23
N GLN A 132 6.70 -12.54 6.74
CA GLN A 132 5.41 -11.93 7.11
C GLN A 132 5.57 -10.94 8.27
N LYS A 133 6.38 -11.26 9.28
CA LYS A 133 6.69 -10.34 10.39
C LYS A 133 7.40 -9.07 9.91
N LYS A 134 8.34 -9.19 8.96
CA LYS A 134 8.99 -8.02 8.33
C LYS A 134 7.97 -7.11 7.66
N SER A 135 6.98 -7.66 6.97
CA SER A 135 5.87 -6.89 6.37
C SER A 135 5.03 -6.15 7.40
N LEU A 136 4.63 -6.82 8.49
CA LEU A 136 3.87 -6.18 9.56
C LEU A 136 4.65 -5.01 10.18
N LYS A 137 5.95 -5.19 10.40
CA LYS A 137 6.83 -4.15 10.92
C LYS A 137 7.01 -2.98 9.95
N ALA A 138 7.09 -3.24 8.65
CA ALA A 138 7.13 -2.18 7.64
C ALA A 138 5.90 -1.28 7.74
N TYR A 139 4.70 -1.87 7.83
CA TYR A 139 3.47 -1.10 7.95
C TYR A 139 3.37 -0.32 9.28
N GLU A 140 3.85 -0.91 10.37
CA GLU A 140 3.95 -0.21 11.66
C GLU A 140 4.85 1.02 11.57
N GLU A 141 6.01 0.91 10.90
CA GLU A 141 6.92 2.04 10.68
C GLU A 141 6.29 3.15 9.83
N ILE A 142 5.51 2.80 8.79
CA ILE A 142 4.75 3.78 8.01
C ILE A 142 3.73 4.51 8.91
N ARG A 143 3.03 3.77 9.79
CA ARG A 143 2.05 4.36 10.71
C ARG A 143 2.72 5.31 11.70
N ASN A 144 3.88 4.93 12.24
CA ASN A 144 4.65 5.76 13.18
C ASN A 144 5.18 7.02 12.49
N PHE A 145 5.77 6.87 11.30
CA PHE A 145 6.18 8.01 10.47
C PHE A 145 5.02 8.99 10.26
N PHE A 146 3.82 8.48 9.93
CA PHE A 146 2.67 9.35 9.72
C PHE A 146 2.19 10.05 11.00
N GLN A 147 2.24 9.37 12.14
CA GLN A 147 1.93 9.98 13.43
C GLN A 147 2.90 11.13 13.76
N GLU A 148 4.19 10.92 13.53
CA GLU A 148 5.24 11.94 13.70
C GLU A 148 5.01 13.11 12.73
N TYR A 149 4.79 12.83 11.44
CA TYR A 149 4.47 13.84 10.43
C TYR A 149 3.27 14.70 10.82
N MET A 150 2.21 14.09 11.37
CA MET A 150 1.01 14.81 11.82
C MET A 150 1.21 15.55 13.14
N SER A 151 2.15 15.15 14.00
CA SER A 151 2.43 15.86 15.26
C SER A 151 2.91 17.30 15.04
N GLN A 152 3.45 17.59 13.86
CA GLN A 152 3.95 18.90 13.45
C GLN A 152 2.87 19.77 12.77
N ARG A 153 1.62 19.30 12.69
CA ARG A 153 0.54 19.93 11.91
C ARG A 153 -0.80 19.97 12.67
N ASN A 154 -1.74 20.77 12.17
CA ASN A 154 -3.11 20.79 12.66
C ASN A 154 -3.81 19.42 12.40
N LYS A 155 -4.39 18.83 13.45
CA LYS A 155 -4.89 17.44 13.47
C LYS A 155 -6.21 17.23 12.72
N GLU A 156 -6.94 18.30 12.37
CA GLU A 156 -8.28 18.22 11.77
C GLU A 156 -8.33 17.48 10.42
N LYS A 157 -7.24 17.46 9.64
CA LYS A 157 -7.20 16.89 8.28
C LYS A 157 -6.47 15.55 8.16
N LYS A 158 -6.32 14.82 9.25
CA LYS A 158 -5.51 13.59 9.33
C LYS A 158 -5.82 12.57 8.24
N GLY A 159 -7.10 12.25 7.99
CA GLY A 159 -7.46 11.25 6.97
C GLY A 159 -7.07 11.67 5.54
N ALA A 160 -7.35 12.92 5.18
CA ALA A 160 -6.99 13.47 3.87
C ALA A 160 -5.46 13.51 3.66
N GLU A 161 -4.70 13.92 4.68
CA GLU A 161 -3.24 13.95 4.64
C GLU A 161 -2.64 12.54 4.51
N TRP A 162 -3.17 11.56 5.24
CA TRP A 162 -2.76 10.16 5.12
C TRP A 162 -2.89 9.66 3.68
N HIS A 163 -4.07 9.84 3.08
CA HIS A 163 -4.32 9.42 1.71
C HIS A 163 -3.46 10.19 0.71
N LEU A 164 -3.31 11.51 0.91
CA LEU A 164 -2.47 12.31 0.03
C LEU A 164 -0.99 11.87 0.07
N LEU A 165 -0.47 11.47 1.23
CA LEU A 165 0.88 10.92 1.35
C LEU A 165 1.04 9.61 0.59
N TRP A 166 0.05 8.70 0.69
CA TRP A 166 0.05 7.48 -0.12
C TRP A 166 0.07 7.78 -1.61
N TYR A 167 -0.77 8.72 -2.07
CA TYR A 167 -0.77 9.15 -3.46
C TYR A 167 0.59 9.71 -3.87
N LYS A 168 1.16 10.65 -3.10
CA LYS A 168 2.45 11.28 -3.40
C LYS A 168 3.57 10.24 -3.52
N ASN A 169 3.61 9.27 -2.61
CA ASN A 169 4.58 8.19 -2.69
C ASN A 169 4.39 7.35 -3.95
N SER A 170 3.14 7.03 -4.32
CA SER A 170 2.87 6.21 -5.50
C SER A 170 3.28 6.84 -6.83
N VAL A 171 3.27 8.18 -6.92
CA VAL A 171 3.58 8.90 -8.16
C VAL A 171 5.00 9.47 -8.21
N GLY A 172 5.82 9.21 -7.17
CA GLY A 172 7.19 9.69 -7.08
C GLY A 172 7.37 11.12 -6.57
N ASP A 173 6.30 11.77 -6.08
CA ASP A 173 6.39 13.09 -5.43
C ASP A 173 7.03 13.01 -4.03
N SER A 174 7.14 11.80 -3.47
CA SER A 174 7.78 11.48 -2.20
C SER A 174 8.27 10.02 -2.26
N GLU A 175 9.23 9.65 -1.43
CA GLU A 175 9.75 8.28 -1.38
C GLU A 175 9.79 7.73 0.05
N GLU A 176 9.24 8.44 1.03
CA GLU A 176 9.37 8.08 2.45
C GLU A 176 8.77 6.70 2.76
N PHE A 177 7.58 6.41 2.24
CA PHE A 177 6.95 5.10 2.42
C PHE A 177 7.69 4.02 1.63
N ILE A 178 8.15 4.35 0.42
CA ILE A 178 8.94 3.43 -0.42
C ILE A 178 10.23 3.03 0.30
N LYS A 179 10.94 3.98 0.91
CA LYS A 179 12.17 3.72 1.68
C LYS A 179 11.91 2.85 2.90
N ILE A 180 10.84 3.10 3.64
CA ILE A 180 10.44 2.26 4.79
C ILE A 180 10.16 0.82 4.33
N ILE A 181 9.41 0.66 3.23
CA ILE A 181 9.08 -0.65 2.67
C ILE A 181 10.35 -1.35 2.16
N ASP A 182 11.19 -0.67 1.38
CA ASP A 182 12.44 -1.24 0.85
C ASP A 182 13.37 -1.68 1.99
N LYS A 183 13.55 -0.85 3.01
CA LYS A 183 14.38 -1.18 4.18
C LYS A 183 13.98 -2.49 4.87
N ARG A 184 12.68 -2.84 4.86
CA ARG A 184 12.15 -4.00 5.58
C ARG A 184 11.91 -5.21 4.69
N LEU A 185 11.53 -5.00 3.44
CA LEU A 185 11.16 -6.06 2.50
C LEU A 185 12.25 -6.39 1.49
N LYS A 186 13.40 -5.70 1.51
CA LYS A 186 14.54 -6.08 0.67
C LYS A 186 14.87 -7.54 0.90
N LEU A 187 14.83 -8.30 -0.17
CA LEU A 187 15.27 -9.68 -0.17
C LEU A 187 16.80 -9.65 -0.01
N GLU A 188 17.31 -10.34 1.01
CA GLU A 188 18.71 -10.75 1.01
C GLU A 188 18.89 -11.64 -0.23
N LYS A 189 19.76 -11.20 -1.15
CA LYS A 189 20.10 -11.94 -2.36
C LYS A 189 20.92 -13.18 -2.03
#